data_AF-A0AAE0BB69-F1
#
_entry.id   AF-A0AAE0BB69-F1
#
_cell.length_a   1.000
_cell.length_b   1.000
_cell.length_c   1.000
_cell.angle_alpha   90.00
_cell.angle_beta   90.00
_cell.angle_gamma   90.00
#
_symmetry.space_group_name_H-M   'P 1'
#
loop_
_entity.id
_entity.type
_entity.pdbx_description
1 polymer ?
#
loop_
_entity_poly.entity_id
_entity_poly.type
_entity_poly.pdbx_seq_one_letter_code
_entity_poly.pdbx_strand_id
1 'polypeptide(L)'
;MGTVDLTLHILFLASAAMGVSAACPFAARHSMSSTLKPPTNHKNLFALNDCPSNQTSRVNPAVNAEPDPGQKTFKGCICSSSCGATIDDGYNCEWCYTTENCGRHGVKGSWDYCEFSGNKTFEAKTFQQKNAYFWRRITEDTKHAEYPNVAGLFTEGIQTSFDVWGDEMPSGRVKEIHGVGAVCQFKLDISSESPYTGLLGSGSQNGFIRMGSALTYDEGGLTPGIGVKFTRTGVHSGNYVALHSLDFGQSWNFFAYNLSNHIAPQHNTEQTLLVTKFQQGSQCAPQCRRRPQQTNDEVNGEMAAFPLGTVLYTVYACDKSAGDEVEMNPADGGVEKACASPVKLGDMVTTTKCTSSAYGDSKFYIRHQRIEEDWQQNPEILTQYTDAAKLCGWHGPISAAGVPKKCSAE
;
A
#
# COMPACT_ATOMS: atom_id res chain seq x y z
N MET A 1 -5.71 19.89 26.81
CA MET A 1 -5.60 18.62 26.07
C MET A 1 -4.32 17.97 26.54
N GLY A 2 -4.40 16.81 27.20
CA GLY A 2 -3.22 16.06 27.59
C GLY A 2 -2.49 15.57 26.34
N THR A 3 -1.16 15.59 26.36
CA THR A 3 -0.33 14.94 25.33
C THR A 3 -0.67 13.45 25.31
N VAL A 4 -1.38 13.00 24.28
CA VAL A 4 -1.56 11.58 24.01
C VAL A 4 -0.26 11.12 23.36
N ASP A 5 0.50 10.27 24.05
CA ASP A 5 1.78 9.75 23.55
C ASP A 5 1.49 8.65 22.52
N LEU A 6 1.23 9.08 21.28
CA LEU A 6 0.86 8.21 20.17
C LEU A 6 2.10 7.63 19.53
N THR A 7 2.13 6.31 19.42
CA THR A 7 3.28 5.60 18.86
C THR A 7 2.98 5.11 17.45
N LEU A 8 3.82 5.52 16.50
CA LEU A 8 3.89 4.91 15.19
C LEU A 8 5.04 3.91 15.17
N HIS A 9 4.69 2.64 15.04
CA HIS A 9 5.66 1.58 14.84
C HIS A 9 5.91 1.48 13.35
N ILE A 10 7.14 1.77 12.91
CA ILE A 10 7.56 1.40 11.57
C ILE A 10 8.49 0.21 11.74
N LEU A 11 7.94 -0.98 11.49
CA LEU A 11 8.75 -2.17 11.52
C LEU A 11 9.65 -2.15 10.28
N PHE A 12 10.96 -2.13 10.51
CA PHE A 12 11.98 -2.32 9.49
C PHE A 12 12.94 -3.35 10.04
N LEU A 13 13.01 -4.49 9.36
CA LEU A 13 13.93 -5.54 9.75
C LEU A 13 15.23 -5.26 8.99
N ALA A 14 16.04 -4.36 9.54
CA ALA A 14 17.37 -4.11 9.01
C ALA A 14 18.32 -5.21 9.50
N SER A 15 18.90 -5.98 8.59
CA SER A 15 20.14 -6.67 8.91
C SER A 15 21.22 -5.61 9.09
N ALA A 16 21.85 -5.55 10.26
CA ALA A 16 23.08 -4.80 10.47
C ALA A 16 24.14 -5.32 9.49
N ALA A 17 24.29 -4.63 8.36
CA ALA A 17 25.19 -5.05 7.31
C ALA A 17 26.65 -4.88 7.79
N MET A 18 27.22 -5.95 8.35
CA MET A 18 28.67 -6.10 8.41
C MET A 18 29.16 -6.33 6.98
N GLY A 19 29.80 -5.31 6.41
CA GLY A 19 30.21 -5.30 5.02
C GLY A 19 31.15 -6.44 4.66
N VAL A 20 30.81 -7.15 3.57
CA VAL A 20 31.80 -7.84 2.72
C VAL A 20 31.35 -7.71 1.27
N SER A 21 32.24 -7.13 0.45
CA SER A 21 32.14 -7.04 -1.01
C SER A 21 32.34 -8.40 -1.67
N ALA A 22 31.50 -8.79 -2.64
CA ALA A 22 31.91 -9.15 -4.01
C ALA A 22 30.80 -9.81 -4.88
N ALA A 23 30.64 -9.24 -6.08
CA ALA A 23 30.42 -9.84 -7.41
C ALA A 23 29.32 -10.90 -7.70
N CYS A 24 28.43 -10.57 -8.63
CA CYS A 24 27.79 -11.52 -9.56
C CYS A 24 28.82 -12.22 -10.45
N PRO A 25 28.54 -13.45 -10.90
CA PRO A 25 28.26 -13.63 -12.34
C PRO A 25 27.17 -14.67 -12.67
N PHE A 26 26.54 -14.48 -13.84
CA PHE A 26 25.64 -15.40 -14.52
C PHE A 26 26.29 -16.74 -14.92
N ALA A 27 25.54 -17.86 -14.89
CA ALA A 27 25.18 -18.70 -16.06
C ALA A 27 25.00 -20.22 -15.79
N ALA A 28 23.82 -20.72 -16.21
CA ALA A 28 23.54 -21.96 -16.98
C ALA A 28 23.53 -23.39 -16.37
N ARG A 29 22.29 -23.95 -16.37
CA ARG A 29 21.75 -25.20 -17.00
C ARG A 29 22.02 -26.63 -16.48
N HIS A 30 20.92 -27.42 -16.63
CA HIS A 30 20.70 -28.88 -16.68
C HIS A 30 20.58 -29.61 -15.33
N SER A 31 19.77 -30.66 -15.11
CA SER A 31 18.59 -31.32 -15.71
C SER A 31 18.30 -32.59 -14.86
N MET A 32 17.05 -33.06 -14.86
CA MET A 32 16.57 -34.40 -14.41
C MET A 32 16.42 -34.61 -12.89
N SER A 33 15.51 -35.41 -12.36
CA SER A 33 14.24 -36.06 -12.75
C SER A 33 13.91 -36.99 -11.58
N SER A 34 12.74 -36.88 -10.93
CA SER A 34 12.07 -38.06 -10.34
C SER A 34 10.64 -37.72 -9.91
N THR A 35 9.71 -38.15 -10.74
CA THR A 35 8.44 -38.84 -10.40
C THR A 35 7.97 -38.83 -8.94
N LEU A 36 6.82 -38.19 -8.70
CA LEU A 36 5.78 -38.67 -7.79
C LEU A 36 4.42 -38.18 -8.30
N LYS A 37 3.51 -39.12 -8.62
CA LYS A 37 2.13 -38.85 -9.06
C LYS A 37 1.31 -38.22 -7.91
N PRO A 38 0.53 -37.17 -8.15
CA PRO A 38 -0.50 -36.74 -7.20
C PRO A 38 -1.80 -37.56 -7.37
N PRO A 39 -2.59 -37.74 -6.29
CA PRO A 39 -3.87 -38.41 -6.36
C PRO A 39 -4.89 -37.55 -7.12
N THR A 40 -5.58 -38.21 -8.04
CA THR A 40 -6.74 -37.74 -8.78
C THR A 40 -7.91 -37.46 -7.84
N ASN A 41 -8.36 -36.20 -7.76
CA ASN A 41 -9.77 -35.77 -7.76
C ASN A 41 -9.92 -34.35 -7.19
N HIS A 42 -9.65 -33.34 -8.01
CA HIS A 42 -10.42 -32.10 -7.96
C HIS A 42 -10.72 -31.70 -9.40
N LYS A 43 -12.00 -31.62 -9.72
CA LYS A 43 -12.51 -31.22 -11.03
C LYS A 43 -11.97 -29.83 -11.38
N ASN A 44 -11.39 -29.74 -12.57
CA ASN A 44 -11.07 -28.53 -13.28
C ASN A 44 -12.23 -27.51 -13.21
N LEU A 45 -12.00 -26.40 -12.53
CA LEU A 45 -12.57 -25.09 -12.82
C LEU A 45 -11.36 -24.16 -12.91
N PHE A 46 -11.28 -23.34 -13.96
CA PHE A 46 -10.14 -22.48 -14.34
C PHE A 46 -9.02 -23.16 -15.14
N ALA A 47 -9.38 -23.73 -16.29
CA ALA A 47 -8.48 -23.66 -17.44
C ALA A 47 -8.57 -22.23 -18.02
N LEU A 48 -7.47 -21.49 -17.91
CA LEU A 48 -7.22 -20.23 -18.63
C LEU A 48 -7.27 -20.52 -20.14
N ASN A 49 -8.36 -20.13 -20.79
CA ASN A 49 -8.46 -20.05 -22.25
C ASN A 49 -9.31 -18.82 -22.61
N ASP A 50 -8.60 -17.79 -23.06
CA ASP A 50 -8.95 -16.76 -24.04
C ASP A 50 -10.35 -16.07 -24.05
N CYS A 51 -10.25 -14.73 -24.01
CA CYS A 51 -11.21 -13.65 -24.32
C CYS A 51 -12.09 -13.08 -23.18
N PRO A 52 -12.31 -11.74 -23.19
CA PRO A 52 -13.55 -11.13 -22.70
C PRO A 52 -14.70 -11.62 -23.58
N SER A 53 -15.41 -12.66 -23.14
CA SER A 53 -16.53 -13.20 -23.90
C SER A 53 -17.82 -12.41 -23.63
N ASN A 54 -18.19 -11.62 -24.64
CA ASN A 54 -19.54 -11.39 -25.16
C ASN A 54 -20.75 -11.24 -24.22
N GLN A 55 -20.60 -10.68 -23.03
CA GLN A 55 -21.73 -10.05 -22.33
C GLN A 55 -21.30 -8.68 -21.83
N THR A 56 -22.27 -7.88 -21.45
CA THR A 56 -22.15 -6.67 -20.64
C THR A 56 -21.48 -6.95 -19.28
N SER A 57 -20.37 -7.69 -19.26
CA SER A 57 -19.51 -7.87 -18.10
C SER A 57 -19.07 -6.47 -17.70
N ARG A 58 -19.24 -6.15 -16.41
CA ARG A 58 -19.10 -4.81 -15.87
C ARG A 58 -17.63 -4.41 -15.97
N VAL A 59 -17.22 -3.91 -17.13
CA VAL A 59 -15.93 -3.26 -17.31
C VAL A 59 -15.91 -2.12 -16.31
N ASN A 60 -14.86 -2.04 -15.49
CA ASN A 60 -14.69 -0.91 -14.59
C ASN A 60 -14.82 0.39 -15.42
N PRO A 61 -15.67 1.37 -15.02
CA PRO A 61 -15.84 2.62 -15.74
C PRO A 61 -14.54 3.33 -16.11
N ALA A 62 -13.44 3.06 -15.36
CA ALA A 62 -12.09 3.51 -15.67
C ALA A 62 -11.68 3.29 -17.14
N VAL A 63 -12.06 2.17 -17.77
CA VAL A 63 -11.69 1.87 -19.17
C VAL A 63 -12.38 2.81 -20.18
N ASN A 64 -13.34 3.63 -19.75
CA ASN A 64 -13.99 4.64 -20.59
C ASN A 64 -13.37 6.04 -20.43
N ALA A 65 -12.40 6.23 -19.52
CA ALA A 65 -11.70 7.49 -19.34
C ALA A 65 -10.48 7.62 -20.27
N GLU A 66 -9.95 8.84 -20.38
CA GLU A 66 -8.71 9.10 -21.12
C GLU A 66 -7.50 8.53 -20.37
N PRO A 67 -6.56 7.87 -21.07
CA PRO A 67 -5.35 7.34 -20.45
C PRO A 67 -4.47 8.46 -19.88
N ASP A 68 -3.63 8.13 -18.90
CA ASP A 68 -2.58 9.04 -18.48
C ASP A 68 -1.65 9.39 -19.66
N PRO A 69 -1.12 10.62 -19.73
CA PRO A 69 -0.20 11.01 -20.78
C PRO A 69 1.01 10.07 -20.86
N GLY A 70 1.12 9.34 -21.98
CA GLY A 70 2.20 8.39 -22.21
C GLY A 70 2.03 7.05 -21.48
N GLN A 71 0.82 6.70 -21.02
CA GLN A 71 0.52 5.40 -20.43
C GLN A 71 0.87 4.26 -21.40
N LYS A 72 1.66 3.31 -20.91
CA LYS A 72 2.14 2.16 -21.68
C LYS A 72 1.72 0.84 -21.06
N THR A 73 1.91 -0.22 -21.83
CA THR A 73 1.67 -1.60 -21.39
C THR A 73 3.01 -2.34 -21.25
N PHE A 74 3.01 -3.54 -20.66
CA PHE A 74 4.22 -4.35 -20.52
C PHE A 74 4.88 -4.72 -21.87
N LYS A 75 4.11 -4.78 -22.96
CA LYS A 75 4.67 -4.96 -24.32
C LYS A 75 5.09 -3.65 -24.99
N GLY A 76 5.03 -2.54 -24.27
CA GLY A 76 5.37 -1.20 -24.78
C GLY A 76 4.29 -0.58 -25.67
N CYS A 77 3.07 -1.12 -25.68
CA CYS A 77 1.96 -0.54 -26.43
C CYS A 77 1.50 0.77 -25.81
N ILE A 78 0.96 1.67 -26.63
CA ILE A 78 0.36 2.92 -26.18
C ILE A 78 -1.12 2.66 -25.88
N CYS A 79 -1.56 3.02 -24.68
CA CYS A 79 -2.96 2.90 -24.30
C CYS A 79 -3.82 3.97 -25.00
N SER A 80 -4.96 3.56 -25.55
CA SER A 80 -6.01 4.44 -26.08
C SER A 80 -7.17 4.65 -25.09
N SER A 81 -7.18 3.92 -23.98
CA SER A 81 -8.13 4.05 -22.87
C SER A 81 -7.37 4.05 -21.54
N SER A 82 -7.96 4.57 -20.45
CA SER A 82 -7.35 4.34 -19.14
C SER A 82 -7.30 2.86 -18.79
N CYS A 83 -6.42 2.55 -17.85
CA CYS A 83 -6.27 1.21 -17.30
C CYS A 83 -7.44 0.88 -16.38
N GLY A 84 -7.97 -0.33 -16.49
CA GLY A 84 -9.04 -0.80 -15.62
C GLY A 84 -9.10 -2.31 -15.52
N ALA A 85 -9.71 -2.79 -14.44
CA ALA A 85 -9.86 -4.21 -14.17
C ALA A 85 -11.17 -4.76 -14.74
N THR A 86 -11.22 -6.07 -14.97
CA THR A 86 -12.40 -6.78 -15.48
C THR A 86 -12.71 -8.04 -14.71
N ILE A 87 -13.96 -8.48 -14.74
CA ILE A 87 -14.37 -9.72 -14.07
C ILE A 87 -13.68 -10.98 -14.62
N ASP A 88 -13.17 -10.95 -15.85
CA ASP A 88 -12.63 -12.12 -16.55
C ASP A 88 -11.45 -12.78 -15.83
N ASP A 89 -10.70 -12.01 -15.05
CA ASP A 89 -9.62 -12.49 -14.18
C ASP A 89 -9.90 -12.25 -12.69
N GLY A 90 -11.16 -12.01 -12.33
CA GLY A 90 -11.56 -11.66 -10.97
C GLY A 90 -11.14 -10.24 -10.54
N TYR A 91 -11.03 -9.32 -11.50
CA TYR A 91 -10.55 -7.95 -11.31
C TYR A 91 -9.14 -7.93 -10.72
N ASN A 92 -8.27 -8.82 -11.19
CA ASN A 92 -6.93 -8.98 -10.64
C ASN A 92 -5.93 -8.05 -11.35
N CYS A 93 -6.04 -7.95 -12.67
CA CYS A 93 -5.16 -7.18 -13.52
C CYS A 93 -5.86 -6.02 -14.21
N GLU A 94 -5.14 -4.90 -14.29
CA GLU A 94 -5.55 -3.77 -15.09
C GLU A 94 -4.97 -3.84 -16.50
N TRP A 95 -5.81 -3.54 -17.47
CA TRP A 95 -5.47 -3.51 -18.89
C TRP A 95 -6.08 -2.28 -19.56
N CYS A 96 -5.59 -1.97 -20.76
CA CYS A 96 -6.13 -0.90 -21.60
C CYS A 96 -6.32 -1.39 -23.04
N TYR A 97 -7.20 -0.73 -23.80
CA TYR A 97 -7.17 -0.82 -25.25
C TYR A 97 -5.91 -0.12 -25.77
N THR A 98 -5.36 -0.63 -26.86
CA THR A 98 -4.09 -0.15 -27.43
C THR A 98 -4.27 0.37 -28.84
N THR A 99 -3.39 1.28 -29.22
CA THR A 99 -3.31 1.78 -30.60
C THR A 99 -2.52 0.83 -31.50
N GLU A 100 -2.63 1.02 -32.82
CA GLU A 100 -1.76 0.39 -33.83
C GLU A 100 -1.76 -1.15 -33.82
N ASN A 101 -2.87 -1.78 -33.40
CA ASN A 101 -2.98 -3.23 -33.24
C ASN A 101 -1.89 -3.86 -32.34
N CYS A 102 -1.32 -3.09 -31.42
CA CYS A 102 -0.25 -3.56 -30.55
C CYS A 102 -0.79 -4.46 -29.42
N GLY A 103 -0.08 -5.53 -29.09
CA GLY A 103 -0.42 -6.38 -27.94
C GLY A 103 -1.31 -7.56 -28.29
N ARG A 104 -2.25 -7.88 -27.40
CA ARG A 104 -3.21 -8.99 -27.56
C ARG A 104 -4.41 -8.51 -28.39
N HIS A 105 -5.10 -9.44 -29.03
CA HIS A 105 -6.22 -9.13 -29.93
C HIS A 105 -7.51 -9.70 -29.34
N GLY A 106 -8.56 -8.87 -29.27
CA GLY A 106 -9.90 -9.27 -28.87
C GLY A 106 -10.95 -8.78 -29.87
N VAL A 107 -12.21 -9.13 -29.62
CA VAL A 107 -13.33 -8.79 -30.51
C VAL A 107 -13.54 -7.28 -30.68
N LYS A 108 -13.17 -6.48 -29.67
CA LYS A 108 -13.33 -5.02 -29.65
C LYS A 108 -12.06 -4.24 -30.04
N GLY A 109 -10.98 -4.93 -30.42
CA GLY A 109 -9.71 -4.33 -30.77
C GLY A 109 -8.53 -4.94 -30.02
N SER A 110 -7.37 -4.32 -30.16
CA SER A 110 -6.16 -4.74 -29.46
C SER A 110 -6.12 -4.19 -28.04
N TRP A 111 -5.51 -4.95 -27.14
CA TRP A 111 -5.43 -4.65 -25.72
C TRP A 111 -4.15 -5.24 -25.12
N ASP A 112 -3.68 -4.71 -24.00
CA ASP A 112 -2.56 -5.29 -23.25
C ASP A 112 -2.58 -4.84 -21.77
N TYR A 113 -1.84 -5.54 -20.92
CA TYR A 113 -1.79 -5.24 -19.48
C TYR A 113 -0.97 -3.98 -19.20
N CYS A 114 -1.50 -3.10 -18.37
CA CYS A 114 -0.90 -1.81 -18.09
C CYS A 114 0.39 -1.92 -17.28
N GLU A 115 1.39 -1.13 -17.65
CA GLU A 115 2.62 -0.95 -16.88
C GLU A 115 2.60 0.42 -16.21
N PHE A 116 2.84 0.46 -14.89
CA PHE A 116 2.86 1.70 -14.11
C PHE A 116 4.28 2.05 -13.65
N SER A 117 5.21 2.23 -14.60
CA SER A 117 6.65 2.44 -14.35
C SER A 117 7.04 3.82 -13.79
N GLY A 118 6.05 4.68 -13.49
CA GLY A 118 6.27 6.03 -12.98
C GLY A 118 6.75 7.02 -14.05
N ASN A 119 6.84 8.31 -13.68
CA ASN A 119 7.18 9.38 -14.61
C ASN A 119 8.65 9.80 -14.44
N LYS A 120 9.53 9.37 -15.34
CA LYS A 120 10.98 9.68 -15.28
C LYS A 120 11.29 11.19 -15.18
N THR A 121 10.50 12.03 -15.86
CA THR A 121 10.65 13.50 -15.79
C THR A 121 10.25 14.04 -14.42
N PHE A 122 9.23 13.45 -13.80
CA PHE A 122 8.87 13.76 -12.42
C PHE A 122 9.92 13.23 -11.44
N GLU A 123 10.46 12.04 -11.65
CA GLU A 123 11.48 11.44 -10.79
C GLU A 123 12.80 12.22 -10.79
N ALA A 124 13.16 12.82 -11.93
CA ALA A 124 14.33 13.68 -12.04
C ALA A 124 14.24 14.98 -11.21
N LYS A 125 13.06 15.34 -10.69
CA LYS A 125 12.89 16.50 -9.83
C LYS A 125 13.60 16.30 -8.49
N THR A 126 14.13 17.39 -7.96
CA THR A 126 14.64 17.45 -6.57
C THR A 126 13.52 17.23 -5.57
N PHE A 127 13.86 16.79 -4.36
CA PHE A 127 12.91 16.67 -3.25
C PHE A 127 12.14 17.98 -3.05
N GLN A 128 12.79 19.14 -3.10
CA GLN A 128 12.15 20.45 -2.90
C GLN A 128 11.11 20.73 -3.99
N GLN A 129 11.42 20.39 -5.24
CA GLN A 129 10.49 20.56 -6.35
C GLN A 129 9.28 19.63 -6.24
N LYS A 130 9.49 18.36 -5.86
CA LYS A 130 8.40 17.41 -5.63
C LYS A 130 7.53 17.82 -4.45
N ASN A 131 8.15 18.24 -3.35
CA ASN A 131 7.48 18.71 -2.15
C ASN A 131 6.62 19.97 -2.45
N ALA A 132 7.19 20.98 -3.12
CA ALA A 132 6.44 22.16 -3.53
C ALA A 132 5.32 21.83 -4.54
N TYR A 133 5.55 20.89 -5.45
CA TYR A 133 4.53 20.41 -6.38
C TYR A 133 3.32 19.84 -5.64
N PHE A 134 3.53 18.89 -4.73
CA PHE A 134 2.45 18.27 -3.99
C PHE A 134 1.75 19.24 -3.07
N TRP A 135 2.51 20.03 -2.30
CA TRP A 135 1.88 20.95 -1.35
C TRP A 135 0.99 21.97 -2.04
N ARG A 136 1.44 22.51 -3.19
CA ARG A 136 0.60 23.41 -4.01
C ARG A 136 -0.69 22.74 -4.46
N ARG A 137 -0.64 21.50 -4.96
CA ARG A 137 -1.83 20.75 -5.41
C ARG A 137 -2.76 20.40 -4.26
N ILE A 138 -2.21 19.98 -3.13
CA ILE A 138 -2.96 19.64 -1.92
C ILE A 138 -3.75 20.84 -1.42
N THR A 139 -3.15 22.03 -1.45
CA THR A 139 -3.76 23.26 -0.93
C THR A 139 -4.58 24.05 -1.95
N GLU A 140 -4.67 23.57 -3.20
CA GLU A 140 -5.39 24.23 -4.30
C GLU A 140 -6.91 24.18 -4.08
N ASP A 141 -7.43 23.04 -3.65
CA ASP A 141 -8.84 22.85 -3.28
C ASP A 141 -8.93 22.09 -1.97
N THR A 142 -9.29 22.79 -0.90
CA THR A 142 -9.35 22.24 0.45
C THR A 142 -10.68 21.55 0.78
N LYS A 143 -11.56 21.37 -0.21
CA LYS A 143 -12.77 20.55 -0.04
C LYS A 143 -12.39 19.07 -0.05
N HIS A 144 -13.10 18.26 0.71
CA HIS A 144 -12.96 16.80 0.59
C HIS A 144 -13.69 16.30 -0.66
N ALA A 145 -13.26 15.14 -1.18
CA ALA A 145 -13.99 14.45 -2.25
C ALA A 145 -15.30 13.82 -1.73
N GLU A 146 -16.13 13.33 -2.65
CA GLU A 146 -17.26 12.47 -2.28
C GLU A 146 -16.76 11.10 -1.81
N TYR A 147 -17.49 10.50 -0.86
CA TYR A 147 -17.18 9.14 -0.43
C TYR A 147 -17.48 8.16 -1.56
N PRO A 148 -16.50 7.32 -1.92
CA PRO A 148 -16.71 6.30 -2.93
C PRO A 148 -17.55 5.15 -2.36
N ASN A 149 -18.11 4.36 -3.27
CA ASN A 149 -18.88 3.18 -2.90
C ASN A 149 -17.94 2.00 -2.67
N VAL A 150 -17.88 1.48 -1.45
CA VAL A 150 -17.02 0.36 -1.05
C VAL A 150 -17.17 -0.90 -1.91
N ALA A 151 -18.30 -1.08 -2.59
CA ALA A 151 -18.49 -2.17 -3.56
C ALA A 151 -17.50 -2.08 -4.74
N GLY A 152 -17.04 -0.87 -5.08
CA GLY A 152 -16.04 -0.61 -6.10
C GLY A 152 -14.72 -1.31 -5.85
N LEU A 153 -14.35 -1.52 -4.56
CA LEU A 153 -13.15 -2.27 -4.16
C LEU A 153 -13.10 -3.68 -4.78
N PHE A 154 -14.25 -4.34 -4.93
CA PHE A 154 -14.33 -5.69 -5.51
C PHE A 154 -14.25 -5.68 -7.04
N THR A 155 -14.24 -4.50 -7.66
CA THR A 155 -14.17 -4.29 -9.11
C THR A 155 -12.91 -3.56 -9.57
N GLU A 156 -11.95 -3.30 -8.67
CA GLU A 156 -10.64 -2.72 -8.97
C GLU A 156 -9.52 -3.75 -8.85
N GLY A 157 -8.40 -3.52 -9.57
CA GLY A 157 -7.17 -4.28 -9.39
C GLY A 157 -6.49 -3.88 -8.08
N ILE A 158 -6.26 -4.83 -7.17
CA ILE A 158 -5.53 -4.54 -5.92
C ILE A 158 -4.03 -4.42 -6.18
N GLN A 159 -3.49 -5.18 -7.14
CA GLN A 159 -2.08 -5.13 -7.51
C GLN A 159 -1.60 -3.73 -7.86
N THR A 160 -2.46 -2.92 -8.48
CA THR A 160 -2.17 -1.52 -8.84
C THR A 160 -1.76 -0.67 -7.62
N SER A 161 -2.34 -0.90 -6.44
CA SER A 161 -1.96 -0.19 -5.21
C SER A 161 -0.53 -0.47 -4.74
N PHE A 162 0.10 -1.51 -5.29
CA PHE A 162 1.49 -1.90 -5.06
C PHE A 162 2.38 -1.67 -6.28
N ASP A 163 1.83 -1.68 -7.49
CA ASP A 163 2.63 -1.68 -8.73
C ASP A 163 2.74 -0.30 -9.39
N VAL A 164 1.97 0.69 -8.94
CA VAL A 164 2.09 2.07 -9.40
C VAL A 164 3.32 2.72 -8.77
N TRP A 165 4.37 2.92 -9.57
CA TRP A 165 5.59 3.61 -9.15
C TRP A 165 5.49 5.14 -9.23
N GLY A 166 4.43 5.65 -9.86
CA GLY A 166 4.12 7.08 -9.87
C GLY A 166 3.65 7.57 -8.49
N ASP A 167 3.69 8.89 -8.30
CA ASP A 167 3.25 9.53 -7.06
C ASP A 167 1.81 10.09 -7.11
N GLU A 168 1.13 9.90 -8.25
CA GLU A 168 -0.26 10.28 -8.47
C GLU A 168 -1.10 9.04 -8.83
N MET A 169 -2.37 9.04 -8.43
CA MET A 169 -3.33 7.98 -8.79
C MET A 169 -3.47 7.93 -10.32
N PRO A 170 -3.41 6.74 -10.94
CA PRO A 170 -3.67 6.60 -12.37
C PRO A 170 -5.02 7.19 -12.79
N SER A 171 -5.12 7.65 -14.03
CA SER A 171 -6.38 8.13 -14.61
C SER A 171 -7.45 7.04 -14.55
N GLY A 172 -8.68 7.45 -14.24
CA GLY A 172 -9.83 6.55 -14.11
C GLY A 172 -9.91 5.75 -12.80
N ARG A 173 -8.82 5.64 -12.02
CA ARG A 173 -8.83 4.88 -10.76
C ARG A 173 -9.42 5.70 -9.61
N VAL A 174 -10.26 5.06 -8.79
CA VAL A 174 -10.89 5.66 -7.61
C VAL A 174 -10.25 5.11 -6.34
N LYS A 175 -10.19 5.92 -5.29
CA LYS A 175 -9.69 5.47 -3.99
C LYS A 175 -10.84 4.89 -3.17
N GLU A 176 -11.21 3.64 -3.43
CA GLU A 176 -12.44 3.01 -2.89
C GLU A 176 -12.51 2.89 -1.36
N ILE A 177 -11.36 2.87 -0.70
CA ILE A 177 -11.21 2.95 0.75
C ILE A 177 -10.17 4.00 1.10
N HIS A 178 -10.30 4.63 2.26
CA HIS A 178 -9.54 5.81 2.64
C HIS A 178 -9.77 6.97 1.66
N GLY A 179 -10.94 7.04 1.03
CA GLY A 179 -11.28 8.02 -0.01
C GLY A 179 -11.23 9.47 0.47
N VAL A 180 -11.49 9.72 1.75
CA VAL A 180 -11.52 11.06 2.36
C VAL A 180 -10.53 11.15 3.52
N GLY A 181 -9.78 12.25 3.60
CA GLY A 181 -8.87 12.51 4.72
C GLY A 181 -8.23 13.89 4.71
N ALA A 182 -7.33 14.11 5.67
CA ALA A 182 -6.53 15.33 5.78
C ALA A 182 -5.05 15.06 5.46
N VAL A 183 -4.38 16.05 4.88
CA VAL A 183 -2.95 15.99 4.55
C VAL A 183 -2.21 17.15 5.21
N CYS A 184 -1.04 16.86 5.79
CA CYS A 184 -0.08 17.87 6.26
C CYS A 184 1.34 17.47 5.91
N GLN A 185 2.23 18.48 5.95
CA GLN A 185 3.66 18.25 5.92
C GLN A 185 4.17 18.02 7.35
N PHE A 186 5.19 17.19 7.48
CA PHE A 186 5.87 16.96 8.75
C PHE A 186 7.39 16.99 8.58
N LYS A 187 8.08 17.20 9.72
CA LYS A 187 9.49 16.94 9.90
C LYS A 187 9.67 15.82 10.92
N LEU A 188 10.56 14.89 10.64
CA LEU A 188 10.98 13.83 11.55
C LEU A 188 12.48 14.01 11.79
N ASP A 189 12.84 14.40 13.00
CA ASP A 189 14.24 14.51 13.42
C ASP A 189 14.70 13.18 14.00
N ILE A 190 15.46 12.45 13.20
CA ILE A 190 15.93 11.11 13.53
C ILE A 190 17.19 11.20 14.38
N SER A 191 17.16 10.52 15.53
CA SER A 191 18.24 10.44 16.51
C SER A 191 19.59 10.13 15.86
N SER A 192 20.65 10.76 16.37
CA SER A 192 22.04 10.42 16.03
C SER A 192 22.42 8.99 16.41
N GLU A 193 21.63 8.35 17.28
CA GLU A 193 21.81 6.97 17.71
C GLU A 193 21.09 5.97 16.78
N SER A 194 20.38 6.44 15.75
CA SER A 194 19.73 5.56 14.78
C SER A 194 20.75 4.64 14.12
N PRO A 195 20.56 3.30 14.18
CA PRO A 195 21.44 2.35 13.51
C PRO A 195 21.15 2.24 12.00
N TYR A 196 20.07 2.88 11.52
CA TYR A 196 19.61 2.75 10.15
C TYR A 196 20.27 3.76 9.20
N THR A 197 20.04 3.57 7.90
CA THR A 197 20.52 4.46 6.84
C THR A 197 19.36 4.91 5.95
N GLY A 198 19.64 5.74 4.94
CA GLY A 198 18.63 6.22 4.00
C GLY A 198 17.59 7.11 4.69
N LEU A 199 16.30 6.82 4.49
CA LEU A 199 15.19 7.60 5.07
C LEU A 199 15.11 7.49 6.60
N LEU A 200 15.73 6.47 7.18
CA LEU A 200 15.74 6.25 8.63
C LEU A 200 17.11 6.57 9.26
N GLY A 201 18.05 7.05 8.45
CA GLY A 201 19.34 7.49 8.94
C GLY A 201 19.21 8.76 9.78
N SER A 202 20.17 8.95 10.68
CA SER A 202 20.24 10.15 11.51
C SER A 202 20.12 11.43 10.69
N GLY A 203 19.42 12.42 11.25
CA GLY A 203 19.17 13.71 10.59
C GLY A 203 17.69 13.98 10.37
N SER A 204 17.41 15.05 9.62
CA SER A 204 16.07 15.59 9.49
C SER A 204 15.41 15.15 8.18
N GLN A 205 14.27 14.50 8.27
CA GLN A 205 13.46 14.07 7.13
C GLN A 205 12.20 14.92 7.01
N ASN A 206 11.84 15.31 5.80
CA ASN A 206 10.58 16.01 5.53
C ASN A 206 9.67 15.13 4.68
N GLY A 207 8.39 15.10 5.01
CA GLY A 207 7.42 14.27 4.29
C GLY A 207 6.01 14.83 4.36
N PHE A 208 5.09 14.03 3.83
CA PHE A 208 3.66 14.24 3.93
C PHE A 208 3.05 13.08 4.71
N ILE A 209 2.13 13.41 5.59
CA ILE A 209 1.25 12.43 6.23
C ILE A 209 -0.18 12.70 5.75
N ARG A 210 -0.85 11.65 5.27
CA ARG A 210 -2.27 11.66 4.98
C ARG A 210 -2.97 10.79 6.02
N MET A 211 -3.97 11.35 6.70
CA MET A 211 -4.74 10.71 7.75
C MET A 211 -6.19 10.61 7.30
N GLY A 212 -6.78 9.41 7.31
CA GLY A 212 -8.17 9.23 6.89
C GLY A 212 -8.75 7.87 7.27
N SER A 213 -10.07 7.84 7.48
CA SER A 213 -10.79 6.59 7.77
C SER A 213 -10.95 5.73 6.50
N ALA A 214 -10.83 4.41 6.61
CA ALA A 214 -11.04 3.50 5.47
C ALA A 214 -12.44 3.64 4.87
N LEU A 215 -13.47 3.74 5.73
CA LEU A 215 -14.87 3.82 5.32
C LEU A 215 -15.55 5.09 5.85
N THR A 216 -16.77 5.31 5.37
CA THR A 216 -17.74 6.23 5.96
C THR A 216 -18.06 5.85 7.41
N TYR A 217 -18.45 6.86 8.20
CA TYR A 217 -18.68 6.73 9.64
C TYR A 217 -19.93 5.91 10.01
N ASP A 218 -20.83 5.66 9.06
CA ASP A 218 -22.05 4.87 9.23
C ASP A 218 -21.76 3.38 9.50
N GLU A 219 -20.55 2.92 9.18
CA GLU A 219 -20.07 1.57 9.44
C GLU A 219 -19.59 1.36 10.88
N GLY A 220 -20.30 1.95 11.83
CA GLY A 220 -19.89 1.93 13.23
C GLY A 220 -18.51 2.55 13.46
N GLY A 221 -18.04 3.45 12.58
CA GLY A 221 -16.98 4.40 12.89
C GLY A 221 -15.72 4.42 12.07
N LEU A 222 -14.67 5.03 12.65
CA LEU A 222 -13.44 5.20 11.91
C LEU A 222 -12.64 3.91 11.87
N THR A 223 -12.03 3.72 10.71
CA THR A 223 -10.98 2.74 10.51
C THR A 223 -9.71 3.55 10.21
N PRO A 224 -9.06 4.11 11.25
CA PRO A 224 -7.99 5.08 11.07
C PRO A 224 -6.82 4.46 10.33
N GLY A 225 -6.44 5.09 9.23
CA GLY A 225 -5.23 4.76 8.49
C GLY A 225 -4.44 6.00 8.17
N ILE A 226 -3.12 5.84 8.19
CA ILE A 226 -2.20 6.85 7.72
C ILE A 226 -1.43 6.34 6.51
N GLY A 227 -1.15 7.25 5.59
CA GLY A 227 -0.12 7.07 4.59
C GLY A 227 0.95 8.12 4.79
N VAL A 228 2.21 7.69 4.72
CA VAL A 228 3.38 8.57 4.82
C VAL A 228 4.13 8.53 3.49
N LYS A 229 4.49 9.71 2.99
CA LYS A 229 5.28 9.90 1.76
C LYS A 229 6.49 10.77 2.02
N PHE A 230 7.67 10.22 1.74
CA PHE A 230 8.93 10.95 1.62
C PHE A 230 9.25 11.15 0.14
N THR A 231 9.16 12.39 -0.35
CA THR A 231 9.60 12.71 -1.70
C THR A 231 11.12 12.65 -1.78
N ARG A 232 11.66 11.90 -2.76
CA ARG A 232 13.11 11.70 -2.92
C ARG A 232 13.62 12.24 -4.25
N THR A 233 14.87 12.71 -4.27
CA THR A 233 15.52 13.20 -5.50
C THR A 233 15.99 12.04 -6.36
N GLY A 234 15.64 12.04 -7.66
CA GLY A 234 16.19 11.12 -8.66
C GLY A 234 15.73 9.65 -8.54
N VAL A 235 14.88 9.36 -7.56
CA VAL A 235 14.33 8.03 -7.27
C VAL A 235 12.90 8.17 -6.79
N HIS A 236 12.12 7.08 -6.89
CA HIS A 236 10.75 7.01 -6.42
C HIS A 236 10.62 7.42 -4.95
N SER A 237 9.49 8.04 -4.62
CA SER A 237 9.18 8.43 -3.24
C SER A 237 9.15 7.19 -2.33
N GLY A 238 9.70 7.34 -1.11
CA GLY A 238 9.56 6.33 -0.08
C GLY A 238 8.19 6.46 0.56
N ASN A 239 7.37 5.42 0.47
CA ASN A 239 6.01 5.42 0.95
C ASN A 239 5.83 4.26 1.93
N TYR A 240 5.01 4.47 2.94
CA TYR A 240 4.43 3.37 3.70
C TYR A 240 3.03 3.77 4.17
N VAL A 241 2.23 2.76 4.46
CA VAL A 241 0.92 2.92 5.09
C VAL A 241 0.95 2.24 6.45
N ALA A 242 0.17 2.77 7.38
CA ALA A 242 0.05 2.18 8.70
C ALA A 242 -1.41 2.23 9.17
N LEU A 243 -1.82 1.16 9.82
CA LEU A 243 -3.15 0.93 10.35
C LEU A 243 -3.01 0.40 11.78
N HIS A 244 -4.03 0.58 12.60
CA HIS A 244 -4.13 -0.20 13.84
C HIS A 244 -4.47 -1.64 13.47
N SER A 245 -5.45 -1.76 12.57
CA SER A 245 -5.98 -3.01 12.07
C SER A 245 -7.03 -2.73 10.95
N LEU A 246 -7.79 -3.72 10.44
CA LEU A 246 -8.81 -3.57 9.38
C LEU A 246 -10.30 -3.52 9.80
N ASP A 247 -10.87 -4.56 10.48
CA ASP A 247 -12.33 -4.68 10.82
C ASP A 247 -12.91 -3.30 11.07
N PHE A 248 -13.80 -2.93 10.19
CA PHE A 248 -14.18 -1.54 10.10
C PHE A 248 -14.84 -1.03 11.38
N GLY A 249 -14.70 0.26 11.68
CA GLY A 249 -15.37 0.92 12.81
C GLY A 249 -14.67 0.79 14.17
N GLN A 250 -13.35 0.74 14.17
CA GLN A 250 -12.47 0.53 15.33
C GLN A 250 -12.77 1.44 16.51
N SER A 251 -12.51 2.73 16.30
CA SER A 251 -12.68 3.83 17.24
C SER A 251 -13.07 5.02 16.40
N TRP A 252 -13.71 6.02 16.97
CA TRP A 252 -13.98 7.24 16.25
C TRP A 252 -13.18 8.42 16.81
N ASN A 253 -12.38 8.19 17.86
CA ASN A 253 -11.12 8.93 18.02
C ASN A 253 -10.10 8.32 17.06
N PHE A 254 -9.71 9.09 16.04
CA PHE A 254 -8.72 8.67 15.03
C PHE A 254 -7.38 8.28 15.67
N PHE A 255 -7.03 8.91 16.79
CA PHE A 255 -5.80 8.71 17.53
C PHE A 255 -6.02 7.82 18.77
N ALA A 256 -6.99 6.92 18.76
CA ALA A 256 -7.20 6.01 19.89
C ALA A 256 -6.14 4.90 19.97
N TYR A 257 -5.50 4.59 18.85
CA TYR A 257 -4.65 3.44 18.70
C TYR A 257 -3.29 3.81 18.12
N ASN A 258 -2.28 3.05 18.55
CA ASN A 258 -1.02 2.99 17.86
C ASN A 258 -1.23 2.44 16.44
N LEU A 259 -0.41 2.86 15.51
CA LEU A 259 -0.47 2.41 14.12
C LEU A 259 0.81 1.67 13.77
N SER A 260 0.70 0.73 12.83
CA SER A 260 1.82 -0.05 12.34
C SER A 260 1.64 -0.41 10.87
N ASN A 261 2.76 -0.58 10.16
CA ASN A 261 2.78 -1.19 8.84
C ASN A 261 2.60 -2.73 8.88
N HIS A 262 2.77 -3.36 10.06
CA HIS A 262 2.63 -4.81 10.31
C HIS A 262 1.47 -5.12 11.27
N ILE A 263 0.83 -6.27 11.04
CA ILE A 263 -0.64 -6.32 10.98
C ILE A 263 -1.23 -7.70 11.31
N ALA A 264 -1.89 -7.86 12.46
CA ALA A 264 -2.32 -9.18 12.92
C ALA A 264 -3.47 -9.76 12.14
N PRO A 265 -3.41 -11.03 11.73
CA PRO A 265 -4.41 -11.65 10.87
C PRO A 265 -5.82 -11.60 11.46
N GLN A 266 -6.83 -11.53 10.59
CA GLN A 266 -8.23 -11.65 11.01
C GLN A 266 -8.56 -13.04 11.54
N HIS A 267 -9.36 -13.07 12.59
CA HIS A 267 -9.87 -14.26 13.28
C HIS A 267 -11.34 -14.56 12.92
N ASN A 268 -11.87 -13.89 11.90
CA ASN A 268 -13.30 -13.64 11.71
C ASN A 268 -13.74 -13.96 10.26
N THR A 269 -14.48 -15.08 10.12
CA THR A 269 -14.95 -15.66 8.86
C THR A 269 -15.78 -14.70 7.97
N GLU A 270 -16.39 -13.67 8.54
CA GLU A 270 -17.27 -12.72 7.83
C GLU A 270 -16.52 -11.77 6.87
N GLN A 271 -15.20 -11.63 6.99
CA GLN A 271 -14.38 -10.76 6.13
C GLN A 271 -13.46 -11.53 5.15
N THR A 272 -13.65 -12.84 5.03
CA THR A 272 -12.86 -13.71 4.14
C THR A 272 -12.79 -13.19 2.70
N LEU A 273 -13.87 -12.59 2.18
CA LEU A 273 -13.88 -12.03 0.82
C LEU A 273 -12.95 -10.82 0.67
N LEU A 274 -12.88 -9.97 1.70
CA LEU A 274 -11.98 -8.80 1.71
C LEU A 274 -10.52 -9.24 1.81
N VAL A 275 -10.21 -10.18 2.71
CA VAL A 275 -8.87 -10.77 2.83
C VAL A 275 -8.44 -11.41 1.52
N THR A 276 -9.32 -12.21 0.91
CA THR A 276 -9.06 -12.85 -0.40
C THR A 276 -8.82 -11.80 -1.49
N LYS A 277 -9.56 -10.69 -1.46
CA LYS A 277 -9.35 -9.59 -2.41
C LYS A 277 -7.99 -8.93 -2.19
N PHE A 278 -7.62 -8.61 -0.96
CA PHE A 278 -6.30 -8.04 -0.63
C PHE A 278 -5.14 -8.98 -0.92
N GLN A 279 -5.37 -10.29 -0.84
CA GLN A 279 -4.40 -11.31 -1.21
C GLN A 279 -4.00 -11.31 -2.70
N GLN A 280 -4.76 -10.61 -3.56
CA GLN A 280 -4.32 -10.32 -4.93
C GLN A 280 -3.07 -9.42 -4.95
N GLY A 281 -2.86 -8.59 -3.94
CA GLY A 281 -1.73 -7.68 -3.81
C GLY A 281 -0.57 -8.15 -2.92
N SER A 282 -0.77 -9.13 -2.04
CA SER A 282 0.26 -9.60 -1.11
C SER A 282 -0.13 -10.93 -0.47
N GLN A 283 0.81 -11.81 -0.11
CA GLN A 283 0.51 -13.02 0.67
C GLN A 283 -0.06 -12.67 2.06
N CYS A 284 0.33 -11.52 2.63
CA CYS A 284 -0.06 -10.99 3.96
C CYS A 284 -1.06 -9.81 3.83
N ALA A 285 -2.13 -9.76 4.65
CA ALA A 285 -3.25 -8.79 4.43
C ALA A 285 -4.11 -8.25 5.62
N PRO A 286 -4.59 -9.04 6.63
CA PRO A 286 -5.86 -8.71 7.32
C PRO A 286 -5.76 -8.44 8.85
N GLN A 287 -6.66 -7.68 9.55
CA GLN A 287 -6.70 -7.52 11.05
C GLN A 287 -8.05 -7.09 11.74
N CYS A 288 -8.21 -7.04 13.11
CA CYS A 288 -8.99 -6.03 13.97
C CYS A 288 -10.16 -6.41 14.97
N ARG A 289 -10.80 -5.38 15.62
CA ARG A 289 -12.20 -5.22 16.16
C ARG A 289 -12.76 -3.75 16.28
N ARG A 290 -14.08 -3.54 16.53
CA ARG A 290 -14.94 -2.33 16.23
C ARG A 290 -15.79 -1.70 17.40
N ARG A 291 -15.72 -0.37 17.75
CA ARG A 291 -16.70 0.41 18.63
C ARG A 291 -17.01 1.95 18.38
N PRO A 292 -16.50 3.07 19.03
CA PRO A 292 -17.26 4.37 19.23
C PRO A 292 -16.50 5.77 19.12
N GLN A 293 -17.05 7.01 19.00
CA GLN A 293 -18.19 7.60 18.24
C GLN A 293 -18.01 9.13 17.87
N GLN A 294 -17.68 9.52 16.60
CA GLN A 294 -17.45 10.91 16.04
C GLN A 294 -17.51 10.94 14.49
N THR A 295 -18.06 11.96 13.81
CA THR A 295 -18.14 11.97 12.32
C THR A 295 -16.79 12.20 11.63
N ASN A 296 -16.58 11.67 10.41
CA ASN A 296 -15.33 11.86 9.64
C ASN A 296 -15.01 13.34 9.40
N ASP A 297 -16.04 14.14 9.31
CA ASP A 297 -15.96 15.49 8.78
C ASP A 297 -15.87 16.50 9.95
N GLU A 298 -16.25 16.09 11.17
CA GLU A 298 -15.67 16.60 12.43
C GLU A 298 -14.19 16.20 12.57
N VAL A 299 -13.83 14.92 12.37
CA VAL A 299 -12.45 14.40 12.55
C VAL A 299 -11.44 15.11 11.64
N ASN A 300 -11.79 15.34 10.38
CA ASN A 300 -10.99 16.17 9.47
C ASN A 300 -10.89 17.62 9.97
N GLY A 301 -11.95 18.16 10.56
CA GLY A 301 -11.95 19.45 11.22
C GLY A 301 -11.01 19.49 12.44
N GLU A 302 -10.96 18.43 13.24
CA GLU A 302 -10.04 18.29 14.36
C GLU A 302 -8.58 18.25 13.89
N MET A 303 -8.29 17.46 12.85
CA MET A 303 -6.96 17.41 12.24
C MET A 303 -6.54 18.78 11.68
N ALA A 304 -7.46 19.49 11.03
CA ALA A 304 -7.20 20.84 10.52
C ALA A 304 -7.02 21.89 11.63
N ALA A 305 -7.57 21.63 12.82
CA ALA A 305 -7.42 22.49 13.99
C ALA A 305 -6.08 22.31 14.72
N PHE A 306 -5.26 21.32 14.37
CA PHE A 306 -3.94 21.13 14.97
C PHE A 306 -3.07 22.39 14.82
N PRO A 307 -2.50 22.89 15.93
CA PRO A 307 -1.50 23.94 15.85
C PRO A 307 -0.32 23.51 14.98
N LEU A 308 0.27 24.44 14.26
CA LEU A 308 1.56 24.22 13.62
C LEU A 308 2.59 23.82 14.68
N GLY A 309 3.40 22.79 14.40
CA GLY A 309 4.37 22.27 15.36
C GLY A 309 3.79 21.21 16.32
N THR A 310 2.58 20.73 16.08
CA THR A 310 2.01 19.58 16.81
C THR A 310 2.82 18.32 16.49
N VAL A 311 3.24 17.60 17.54
CA VAL A 311 3.73 16.23 17.45
C VAL A 311 2.54 15.31 17.16
N LEU A 312 2.54 14.64 16.01
CA LEU A 312 1.47 13.70 15.64
C LEU A 312 1.73 12.31 16.19
N TYR A 313 2.96 11.81 16.01
CA TYR A 313 3.37 10.48 16.43
C TYR A 313 4.83 10.48 16.87
N THR A 314 5.13 9.73 17.92
CA THR A 314 6.49 9.27 18.22
C THR A 314 6.78 8.04 17.37
N VAL A 315 7.87 8.07 16.61
CA VAL A 315 8.23 7.01 15.67
C VAL A 315 9.25 6.08 16.28
N TYR A 316 8.94 4.78 16.24
CA TYR A 316 9.86 3.73 16.65
C TYR A 316 10.10 2.77 15.50
N ALA A 317 11.34 2.30 15.41
CA ALA A 317 11.73 1.20 14.57
C ALA A 317 11.90 -0.07 15.39
N CYS A 318 11.61 -1.19 14.75
CA CYS A 318 11.55 -2.49 15.39
C CYS A 318 12.27 -3.52 14.55
N ASP A 319 13.44 -3.95 15.05
CA ASP A 319 14.31 -4.91 14.36
C ASP A 319 13.92 -6.37 14.63
N LYS A 320 13.16 -6.63 15.69
CA LYS A 320 12.74 -7.98 16.07
C LYS A 320 11.41 -7.94 16.81
N SER A 321 10.61 -8.99 16.61
CA SER A 321 9.41 -9.22 17.39
C SER A 321 9.73 -9.60 18.85
N ALA A 322 8.91 -9.15 19.80
CA ALA A 322 8.97 -9.62 21.20
C ALA A 322 8.45 -11.06 21.38
N GLY A 323 8.07 -11.71 20.28
CA GLY A 323 7.59 -13.09 20.17
C GLY A 323 6.89 -13.31 18.83
N ASP A 324 6.72 -14.57 18.43
CA ASP A 324 6.25 -14.98 17.10
C ASP A 324 4.88 -14.37 16.69
N GLU A 325 4.02 -14.05 17.65
CA GLU A 325 2.69 -13.45 17.40
C GLU A 325 2.62 -11.95 17.73
N VAL A 326 3.68 -11.40 18.32
CA VAL A 326 3.69 -10.05 18.90
C VAL A 326 4.00 -8.98 17.85
N GLU A 327 4.82 -9.32 16.85
CA GLU A 327 5.09 -8.46 15.68
C GLU A 327 3.84 -8.04 14.93
N MET A 328 2.80 -8.86 15.06
CA MET A 328 1.56 -8.76 14.34
C MET A 328 0.52 -7.96 15.14
N ASN A 329 0.67 -7.83 16.46
CA ASN A 329 -0.15 -6.92 17.28
C ASN A 329 0.66 -5.72 17.80
N PRO A 330 1.45 -5.00 16.97
CA PRO A 330 2.34 -3.97 17.48
C PRO A 330 1.57 -2.72 17.94
N ALA A 331 0.29 -2.64 17.59
CA ALA A 331 -0.61 -1.62 18.10
C ALA A 331 -1.24 -1.98 19.46
N ASP A 332 -1.10 -3.21 19.94
CA ASP A 332 -1.68 -3.68 21.19
C ASP A 332 -0.76 -3.38 22.39
N GLY A 333 -1.06 -2.31 23.09
CA GLY A 333 -0.30 -1.89 24.27
C GLY A 333 0.88 -0.97 23.93
N GLY A 334 1.86 -0.91 24.86
CA GLY A 334 3.04 -0.06 24.71
C GLY A 334 4.08 -0.65 23.75
N VAL A 335 4.96 0.21 23.24
CA VAL A 335 6.02 -0.16 22.29
C VAL A 335 6.90 -1.31 22.79
N GLU A 336 7.16 -1.38 24.10
CA GLU A 336 7.99 -2.42 24.72
C GLU A 336 7.30 -3.79 24.72
N LYS A 337 5.97 -3.82 24.61
CA LYS A 337 5.22 -5.06 24.42
C LYS A 337 5.22 -5.46 22.96
N ALA A 338 5.01 -4.51 22.05
CA ALA A 338 4.94 -4.72 20.61
C ALA A 338 6.27 -5.16 19.97
N CYS A 339 7.40 -4.74 20.55
CA CYS A 339 8.69 -4.72 19.88
C CYS A 339 9.80 -5.25 20.79
N ALA A 340 10.62 -6.20 20.31
CA ALA A 340 11.84 -6.57 21.02
C ALA A 340 12.89 -5.50 20.77
N SER A 341 13.20 -4.72 21.80
CA SER A 341 14.22 -3.64 21.77
C SER A 341 13.88 -2.52 20.78
N PRO A 342 12.79 -1.77 21.00
CA PRO A 342 12.39 -0.69 20.11
C PRO A 342 13.44 0.42 20.06
N VAL A 343 13.74 0.89 18.85
CA VAL A 343 14.62 2.04 18.61
C VAL A 343 13.76 3.27 18.38
N LYS A 344 13.74 4.20 19.33
CA LYS A 344 13.08 5.50 19.11
C LYS A 344 13.83 6.24 18.00
N LEU A 345 13.15 6.49 16.88
CA LEU A 345 13.71 7.28 15.79
C LEU A 345 13.58 8.77 16.11
N GLY A 346 12.38 9.23 16.48
CA GLY A 346 12.11 10.64 16.74
C GLY A 346 10.63 10.96 16.68
N ASP A 347 10.29 12.23 16.79
CA ASP A 347 8.90 12.69 16.80
C ASP A 347 8.54 13.26 15.42
N MET A 348 7.39 12.86 14.86
CA MET A 348 6.83 13.50 13.67
C MET A 348 6.12 14.79 14.07
N VAL A 349 6.69 15.92 13.66
CA VAL A 349 6.18 17.25 13.99
C VAL A 349 5.62 17.90 12.74
N THR A 350 4.38 18.38 12.81
CA THR A 350 3.75 19.12 11.70
C THR A 350 4.54 20.38 11.35
N THR A 351 4.82 20.56 10.07
CA THR A 351 5.44 21.78 9.51
C THR A 351 4.46 22.61 8.69
N THR A 352 3.24 22.11 8.50
CA THR A 352 2.09 22.87 8.00
C THR A 352 0.82 22.49 8.76
N LYS A 353 -0.23 23.31 8.66
CA LYS A 353 -1.56 22.90 9.11
C LYS A 353 -2.05 21.74 8.25
N CYS A 354 -2.70 20.75 8.86
CA CYS A 354 -3.38 19.71 8.10
C CYS A 354 -4.61 20.30 7.40
N THR A 355 -4.94 19.79 6.23
CA THR A 355 -6.08 20.28 5.45
C THR A 355 -6.73 19.13 4.69
N SER A 356 -8.07 19.13 4.63
CA SER A 356 -8.79 18.34 3.65
C SER A 356 -8.38 18.76 2.25
N SER A 357 -8.44 17.84 1.28
CA SER A 357 -7.94 18.15 -0.05
C SER A 357 -8.57 17.27 -1.12
N ALA A 358 -9.21 17.87 -2.12
CA ALA A 358 -9.81 17.13 -3.23
C ALA A 358 -8.71 16.40 -4.02
N TYR A 359 -7.55 17.03 -4.18
CA TYR A 359 -6.37 16.40 -4.73
C TYR A 359 -5.82 15.31 -3.79
N GLY A 360 -5.76 15.57 -2.47
CA GLY A 360 -5.35 14.58 -1.46
C GLY A 360 -6.18 13.30 -1.48
N ASP A 361 -7.47 13.45 -1.76
CA ASP A 361 -8.45 12.38 -1.78
C ASP A 361 -8.40 11.59 -3.10
N SER A 362 -8.34 12.28 -4.23
CA SER A 362 -8.47 11.64 -5.56
C SER A 362 -7.16 11.36 -6.30
N LYS A 363 -6.10 12.14 -6.05
CA LYS A 363 -4.86 12.10 -6.87
C LYS A 363 -3.59 11.87 -6.08
N PHE A 364 -3.49 12.37 -4.85
CA PHE A 364 -2.32 12.12 -4.02
C PHE A 364 -2.26 10.64 -3.63
N TYR A 365 -1.23 9.97 -4.16
CA TYR A 365 -1.12 8.53 -4.07
C TYR A 365 0.06 8.12 -3.21
N ILE A 366 -0.17 7.19 -2.29
CA ILE A 366 0.84 6.63 -1.39
C ILE A 366 0.90 5.14 -1.72
N ARG A 367 1.98 4.74 -2.40
CA ARG A 367 2.19 3.37 -2.84
C ARG A 367 2.31 2.45 -1.63
N HIS A 368 1.65 1.29 -1.68
CA HIS A 368 1.88 0.22 -0.72
C HIS A 368 3.18 -0.50 -1.07
N GLN A 369 3.93 -0.91 -0.05
CA GLN A 369 5.08 -1.78 -0.23
C GLN A 369 4.66 -3.23 0.01
N ARG A 370 5.13 -4.14 -0.84
CA ARG A 370 4.93 -5.58 -0.66
C ARG A 370 5.93 -6.08 0.37
N ILE A 371 5.49 -6.87 1.34
CA ILE A 371 6.41 -7.48 2.32
C ILE A 371 7.39 -8.45 1.63
N GLU A 372 6.98 -9.03 0.50
CA GLU A 372 7.83 -9.89 -0.32
C GLU A 372 9.02 -9.13 -0.92
N GLU A 373 8.91 -7.82 -1.17
CA GLU A 373 10.05 -6.99 -1.60
C GLU A 373 11.12 -6.93 -0.50
N ASP A 374 10.70 -6.91 0.77
CA ASP A 374 11.60 -6.94 1.92
C ASP A 374 12.21 -8.33 2.11
N TRP A 375 11.42 -9.40 1.97
CA TRP A 375 11.93 -10.77 1.99
C TRP A 375 12.92 -11.07 0.85
N GLN A 376 12.78 -10.42 -0.30
CA GLN A 376 13.74 -10.55 -1.41
C GLN A 376 15.06 -9.88 -1.10
N GLN A 377 15.03 -8.75 -0.40
CA GLN A 377 16.23 -8.00 -0.01
C GLN A 377 16.92 -8.61 1.22
N ASN A 378 16.13 -9.09 2.18
CA ASN A 378 16.56 -9.65 3.46
C ASN A 378 15.76 -10.95 3.73
N PRO A 379 16.15 -12.10 3.13
CA PRO A 379 15.42 -13.35 3.27
C PRO A 379 15.39 -13.91 4.70
N GLU A 380 16.36 -13.57 5.54
CA GLU A 380 16.37 -14.00 6.94
C GLU A 380 15.20 -13.40 7.75
N ILE A 381 14.54 -12.32 7.28
CA ILE A 381 13.24 -11.85 7.80
C ILE A 381 12.21 -12.97 7.85
N LEU A 382 12.03 -13.66 6.73
CA LEU A 382 11.00 -14.70 6.61
C LEU A 382 11.26 -15.85 7.59
N THR A 383 12.53 -16.07 7.94
CA THR A 383 12.94 -17.12 8.89
C THR A 383 12.72 -16.76 10.36
N GLN A 384 12.41 -15.48 10.66
CA GLN A 384 12.06 -15.06 12.01
C GLN A 384 10.67 -15.54 12.43
N TYR A 385 9.83 -15.95 11.47
CA TYR A 385 8.48 -16.45 11.71
C TYR A 385 8.44 -17.97 11.75
N THR A 386 7.95 -18.53 12.85
CA THR A 386 7.77 -19.97 13.02
C THR A 386 6.70 -20.55 12.08
N ASP A 387 5.68 -19.74 11.74
CA ASP A 387 4.63 -20.09 10.77
C ASP A 387 4.12 -18.84 10.01
N ALA A 388 4.93 -18.36 9.07
CA ALA A 388 4.60 -17.18 8.25
C ALA A 388 3.26 -17.33 7.50
N ALA A 389 2.93 -18.54 7.04
CA ALA A 389 1.70 -18.81 6.28
C ALA A 389 0.46 -18.54 7.14
N LYS A 390 0.43 -19.08 8.35
CA LYS A 390 -0.64 -18.79 9.33
C LYS A 390 -0.70 -17.30 9.66
N LEU A 391 0.44 -16.64 9.89
CA LEU A 391 0.50 -15.22 10.25
C LEU A 391 -0.07 -14.31 9.14
N CYS A 392 0.17 -14.65 7.88
CA CYS A 392 -0.36 -13.91 6.75
C CYS A 392 -1.80 -14.28 6.38
N GLY A 393 -2.42 -15.25 7.06
CA GLY A 393 -3.72 -15.80 6.67
C GLY A 393 -3.68 -16.49 5.31
N TRP A 394 -2.52 -17.03 4.92
CA TRP A 394 -2.26 -17.64 3.62
C TRP A 394 -2.31 -19.16 3.70
N HIS A 395 -3.01 -19.80 2.76
CA HIS A 395 -3.24 -21.26 2.77
C HIS A 395 -2.21 -22.08 1.96
N GLY A 396 -1.06 -21.50 1.62
CA GLY A 396 -0.01 -22.15 0.85
C GLY A 396 1.40 -21.87 1.38
N PRO A 397 2.45 -22.34 0.68
CA PRO A 397 3.81 -21.95 1.01
C PRO A 397 4.00 -20.45 0.79
N ILE A 398 4.66 -19.79 1.75
CA ILE A 398 5.14 -18.43 1.63
C ILE A 398 6.60 -18.45 1.20
N SER A 399 7.00 -17.53 0.32
CA SER A 399 8.39 -17.36 -0.06
C SER A 399 8.69 -15.93 -0.46
N ALA A 400 9.97 -15.53 -0.40
CA ALA A 400 10.41 -14.25 -0.93
C ALA A 400 10.02 -14.05 -2.41
N ALA A 401 10.01 -15.13 -3.20
CA ALA A 401 9.59 -15.10 -4.61
C ALA A 401 8.06 -15.19 -4.79
N GLY A 402 7.29 -15.39 -3.71
CA GLY A 402 5.86 -15.67 -3.69
C GLY A 402 4.95 -14.46 -3.93
N VAL A 403 5.47 -13.43 -4.60
CA VAL A 403 4.66 -12.28 -5.04
C VAL A 403 3.51 -12.83 -5.90
N PRO A 404 2.24 -12.40 -5.68
CA PRO A 404 1.14 -12.76 -6.55
C PRO A 404 1.52 -12.60 -8.02
N LYS A 405 1.07 -13.52 -8.90
CA LYS A 405 1.45 -13.52 -10.32
C LYS A 405 1.22 -12.12 -10.90
N LYS A 406 2.31 -11.43 -11.20
CA LYS A 406 2.25 -10.09 -11.81
C LYS A 406 1.52 -10.20 -13.15
N CYS A 407 0.61 -9.27 -13.35
CA CYS A 407 -0.01 -9.02 -14.63
C CYS A 407 1.12 -8.78 -15.65
N SER A 408 1.28 -9.67 -16.62
CA SER A 408 2.49 -9.70 -17.47
C SER A 408 2.17 -10.24 -18.86
N ALA A 409 3.21 -10.39 -19.71
CA ALA A 409 3.05 -10.69 -21.13
C ALA A 409 2.45 -12.07 -21.47
N GLU A 410 2.27 -12.96 -20.47
CA GLU A 410 1.82 -14.36 -20.57
C GLU A 410 0.58 -14.67 -19.69
#